data_AF-A0A3M7EXM4-F1
#
_entry.id   AF-A0A3M7EXM4-F1
#
_cell.length_a   1.000
_cell.length_b   1.000
_cell.length_c   1.000
_cell.angle_alpha   90.00
_cell.angle_beta   90.00
_cell.angle_gamma   90.00
#
_symmetry.space_group_name_H-M   'P 1'
#
loop_
_entity.id
_entity.type
_entity.pdbx_description
1 polymer ?
#
loop_
_entity_poly.entity_id
_entity_poly.type
_entity_poly.pdbx_seq_one_letter_code
_entity_poly.pdbx_strand_id
1 'polypeptide(L)'
;MFQSNPADDRKKAQEAEEASEDLAGGNEDPNMNGNYPDPTLTSALPVKRQFRDPYADWWDPQERRNYGEAVHEDNDVLGVFSPEAYTHFSTGWGGVLMGSFIATVGALCGIVYNYYPDRASVPRTYPGGLEAELGGPEAPRAAMTEADMRAIIEGDK
;
A
#
# COMPACT_ATOMS: atom_id res chain seq x y z
N MET A 1 29.79 -5.06 18.54
CA MET A 1 30.95 -4.44 17.89
C MET A 1 30.41 -3.77 16.64
N PHE A 2 30.10 -2.47 16.72
CA PHE A 2 29.59 -1.73 15.55
C PHE A 2 30.76 -1.57 14.58
N GLN A 3 30.75 -2.32 13.49
CA GLN A 3 31.62 -2.03 12.36
C GLN A 3 31.25 -0.63 11.87
N SER A 4 32.22 0.27 11.81
CA SER A 4 32.08 1.57 11.15
C SER A 4 31.59 1.32 9.73
N ASN A 5 30.39 1.81 9.43
CA ASN A 5 29.78 1.68 8.12
C ASN A 5 30.69 2.39 7.10
N PRO A 6 31.08 1.78 5.97
CA PRO A 6 31.91 2.43 4.94
C PRO A 6 31.25 3.66 4.29
N ALA A 7 29.95 3.84 4.51
CA ALA A 7 29.11 4.89 3.95
C ALA A 7 29.01 6.11 4.89
N ASP A 8 30.11 6.85 5.05
CA ASP A 8 30.05 8.21 5.61
C ASP A 8 29.70 9.14 4.44
N ASP A 9 28.51 9.78 4.46
CA ASP A 9 27.97 10.73 3.45
C ASP A 9 28.83 12.01 3.28
N ARG A 10 30.04 12.02 3.86
CA ARG A 10 30.98 13.15 3.90
C ARG A 10 31.99 13.17 2.75
N LYS A 11 31.83 12.34 1.73
CA LYS A 11 32.69 12.38 0.55
C LYS A 11 32.35 13.58 -0.33
N LYS A 12 33.38 14.28 -0.81
CA LYS A 12 33.20 15.45 -1.67
C LYS A 12 32.75 15.00 -3.07
N ALA A 13 31.98 15.83 -3.77
CA ALA A 13 31.45 15.53 -5.11
C ALA A 13 32.51 15.04 -6.11
N GLN A 14 33.75 15.55 -6.00
CA GLN A 14 34.90 15.12 -6.83
C GLN A 14 35.31 13.66 -6.59
N GLU A 15 35.25 13.18 -5.35
CA GLU A 15 35.59 11.80 -4.99
C GLU A 15 34.51 10.81 -5.46
N ALA A 16 33.28 11.29 -5.63
CA ALA A 16 32.19 10.51 -6.22
C ALA A 16 32.28 10.41 -7.75
N GLU A 17 32.78 11.47 -8.39
CA GLU A 17 33.05 11.52 -9.83
C GLU A 17 34.23 10.60 -10.20
N GLU A 18 35.34 10.67 -9.45
CA GLU A 18 36.52 9.81 -9.65
C GLU A 18 36.19 8.31 -9.46
N ALA A 19 35.36 7.98 -8.47
CA ALA A 19 34.92 6.60 -8.25
C ALA A 19 34.01 6.06 -9.37
N SER A 20 33.35 6.94 -10.14
CA SER A 20 32.52 6.55 -11.29
C SER A 20 33.34 6.17 -12.52
N GLU A 21 34.57 6.69 -12.66
CA GLU A 21 35.46 6.44 -13.80
C GLU A 21 36.17 5.07 -13.70
N ASP A 22 36.53 4.63 -12.50
CA ASP A 22 37.26 3.38 -12.24
C ASP A 22 36.43 2.10 -12.52
N LEU A 23 35.10 2.21 -12.63
CA LEU A 23 34.18 1.09 -12.83
C LEU A 23 34.08 0.62 -14.29
N ALA A 24 34.55 1.39 -15.26
CA ALA A 24 34.40 1.09 -16.69
C ALA A 24 35.33 -0.05 -17.21
N GLY A 25 36.09 -0.71 -16.34
CA GLY A 25 37.23 -1.56 -16.72
C GLY A 25 37.00 -3.07 -16.94
N GLY A 26 35.79 -3.60 -16.77
CA GLY A 26 35.53 -5.06 -16.83
C GLY A 26 34.53 -5.47 -17.91
N ASN A 27 34.87 -6.48 -18.73
CA ASN A 27 33.99 -7.10 -19.74
C ASN A 27 32.91 -8.04 -19.15
N GLU A 28 32.73 -8.03 -17.83
CA GLU A 28 31.75 -8.84 -17.12
C GLU A 28 30.69 -7.88 -16.56
N ASP A 29 29.45 -7.98 -17.06
CA ASP A 29 28.27 -7.22 -16.59
C ASP A 29 27.26 -8.17 -15.94
N PRO A 30 27.44 -8.53 -14.64
CA PRO A 30 26.55 -9.45 -13.95
C PRO A 30 25.14 -8.91 -13.75
N ASN A 31 25.00 -7.58 -13.69
CA ASN A 31 23.74 -6.89 -13.43
C ASN A 31 22.97 -6.59 -14.73
N MET A 32 23.58 -6.83 -15.89
CA MET A 32 23.04 -6.56 -17.22
C MET A 32 22.55 -5.10 -17.37
N ASN A 33 23.25 -4.17 -16.74
CA ASN A 33 22.86 -2.75 -16.70
C ASN A 33 23.68 -1.87 -17.66
N GLY A 34 24.52 -2.48 -18.51
CA GLY A 34 25.29 -1.79 -19.54
C GLY A 34 26.50 -1.04 -18.98
N ASN A 35 27.14 -1.60 -17.95
CA ASN A 35 28.22 -0.98 -17.19
C ASN A 35 27.80 0.37 -16.57
N TYR A 36 26.54 0.49 -16.16
CA TYR A 36 26.12 1.64 -15.36
C TYR A 36 26.87 1.62 -14.03
N PRO A 37 27.39 2.77 -13.54
CA PRO A 37 28.21 2.79 -12.33
C PRO A 37 27.53 2.12 -11.15
N ASP A 38 28.25 1.22 -10.48
CA ASP A 38 27.72 0.52 -9.31
C ASP A 38 27.38 1.54 -8.20
N PRO A 39 26.12 1.59 -7.75
CA PRO A 39 25.68 2.51 -6.72
C PRO A 39 26.42 2.33 -5.39
N THR A 40 26.94 1.13 -5.09
CA THR A 40 27.69 0.84 -3.86
C THR A 40 29.11 1.41 -3.87
N LEU A 41 29.61 1.78 -5.05
CA LEU A 41 30.97 2.29 -5.26
C LEU A 41 30.98 3.78 -5.61
N THR A 42 29.83 4.38 -5.86
CA THR A 42 29.66 5.82 -6.14
C THR A 42 28.84 6.50 -5.03
N SER A 43 28.63 7.83 -5.10
CA SER A 43 27.70 8.54 -4.20
C SER A 43 26.23 8.13 -4.41
N ALA A 44 25.94 7.33 -5.44
CA ALA A 44 24.61 6.86 -5.78
C ALA A 44 24.20 5.64 -4.93
N LEU A 45 24.54 5.60 -3.64
CA LEU A 45 24.17 4.50 -2.75
C LEU A 45 22.69 4.10 -2.91
N PRO A 46 22.33 2.80 -2.76
CA PRO A 46 20.96 2.29 -2.80
C PRO A 46 20.16 2.73 -1.56
N VAL A 47 20.15 4.02 -1.28
CA VAL A 47 19.55 4.66 -0.12
C VAL A 47 18.41 5.53 -0.60
N LYS A 48 17.23 5.28 -0.05
CA LYS A 48 16.05 6.09 -0.32
C LYS A 48 16.31 7.53 0.08
N ARG A 49 16.01 8.48 -0.82
CA ARG A 49 16.34 9.90 -0.65
C ARG A 49 15.73 10.53 0.60
N GLN A 50 14.63 9.96 1.12
CA GLN A 50 14.05 10.36 2.40
C GLN A 50 15.01 10.24 3.61
N PHE A 51 16.04 9.39 3.52
CA PHE A 51 17.01 9.16 4.59
C PHE A 51 18.27 10.03 4.46
N ARG A 52 18.45 10.72 3.34
CA ARG A 52 19.50 11.73 3.18
C ARG A 52 19.24 12.91 4.10
N ASP A 53 20.29 13.59 4.53
CA ASP A 53 20.19 14.74 5.44
C ASP A 53 19.23 15.81 4.88
N PRO A 54 18.08 16.08 5.53
CA PRO A 54 17.14 17.08 5.08
C PRO A 54 17.64 18.52 5.25
N TYR A 55 18.71 18.74 6.02
CA TYR A 55 19.24 20.07 6.33
C TYR A 55 20.54 20.41 5.58
N ALA A 56 21.04 19.50 4.74
CA ALA A 56 22.19 19.77 3.89
C ALA A 56 21.84 20.73 2.74
N ASP A 57 22.85 21.45 2.25
CA ASP A 57 22.71 22.42 1.15
C ASP A 57 22.75 21.71 -0.21
N TRP A 58 21.62 21.12 -0.58
CA TRP A 58 21.46 20.40 -1.84
C TRP A 58 21.23 21.36 -3.02
N TRP A 59 21.78 21.02 -4.19
CA TRP A 59 21.45 21.73 -5.44
C TRP A 59 19.96 21.63 -5.80
N ASP A 60 19.37 20.45 -5.61
CA ASP A 60 17.93 20.22 -5.64
C ASP A 60 17.46 19.84 -4.21
N PRO A 61 16.88 20.78 -3.45
CA PRO A 61 16.39 20.53 -2.10
C PRO A 61 15.21 19.57 -2.02
N GLN A 62 14.36 19.50 -3.06
CA GLN A 62 13.18 18.62 -3.04
C GLN A 62 13.60 17.16 -3.12
N GLU A 63 14.52 16.88 -4.02
CA GLU A 63 15.04 15.55 -4.26
C GLU A 63 16.28 15.23 -3.42
N ARG A 64 16.83 16.18 -2.64
CA ARG A 64 18.06 15.99 -1.84
C ARG A 64 19.21 15.44 -2.70
N ARG A 65 19.45 16.10 -3.83
CA ARG A 65 20.42 15.70 -4.86
C ARG A 65 21.32 16.86 -5.29
N ASN A 66 22.58 16.53 -5.57
CA ASN A 66 23.53 17.48 -6.14
C ASN A 66 23.62 17.40 -7.67
N TYR A 67 24.00 18.50 -8.31
CA TYR A 67 24.25 18.51 -9.76
C TYR A 67 25.43 17.60 -10.11
N GLY A 68 25.33 16.84 -11.21
CA GLY A 68 26.38 15.90 -11.64
C GLY A 68 26.44 14.58 -10.85
N GLU A 69 25.66 14.46 -9.76
CA GLU A 69 25.59 13.23 -8.98
C GLU A 69 24.98 12.09 -9.82
N ALA A 70 25.67 10.95 -9.86
CA ALA A 70 25.17 9.71 -10.47
C ALA A 70 23.81 9.33 -9.86
N VAL A 71 22.91 8.80 -10.70
CA VAL A 71 21.54 8.46 -10.30
C VAL A 71 21.44 6.96 -10.18
N HIS A 72 20.90 6.44 -9.08
CA HIS A 72 20.71 5.00 -8.96
C HIS A 72 19.78 4.46 -10.07
N GLU A 73 20.00 3.23 -10.55
CA GLU A 73 19.14 2.60 -11.56
C GLU A 73 17.66 2.55 -11.12
N ASP A 74 17.38 2.06 -9.91
CA ASP A 74 16.06 2.09 -9.25
C ASP A 74 15.67 3.44 -8.61
N ASN A 75 16.07 4.56 -9.22
CA ASN A 75 15.78 5.88 -8.64
C ASN A 75 14.28 6.22 -8.59
N ASP A 76 13.44 5.57 -9.39
CA ASP A 76 11.99 5.68 -9.30
C ASP A 76 11.43 5.14 -7.97
N VAL A 77 12.04 4.09 -7.42
CA VAL A 77 11.69 3.50 -6.12
C VAL A 77 12.42 4.17 -4.95
N LEU A 78 13.63 4.67 -5.19
CA LEU A 78 14.46 5.34 -4.17
C LEU A 78 14.20 6.85 -4.06
N GLY A 79 13.51 7.43 -5.05
CA GLY A 79 13.20 8.86 -5.12
C GLY A 79 12.31 9.36 -3.98
N VAL A 80 12.23 10.69 -3.78
CA VAL A 80 11.43 11.24 -2.66
C VAL A 80 9.92 11.04 -2.83
N PHE A 81 9.46 10.93 -4.08
CA PHE A 81 8.05 10.75 -4.45
C PHE A 81 7.57 9.30 -4.41
N SER A 82 8.45 8.37 -4.10
CA SER A 82 8.09 6.97 -3.89
C SER A 82 7.49 6.75 -2.48
N PRO A 83 6.75 5.64 -2.23
CA PRO A 83 6.12 5.38 -0.94
C PRO A 83 7.10 5.46 0.23
N GLU A 84 6.75 6.16 1.31
CA GLU A 84 7.61 6.34 2.49
C GLU A 84 8.12 5.01 3.06
N ALA A 85 9.41 4.96 3.42
CA ALA A 85 9.99 3.80 4.09
C ALA A 85 9.93 3.98 5.60
N TYR A 86 8.95 3.32 6.22
CA TYR A 86 8.71 3.37 7.65
C TYR A 86 9.80 2.65 8.46
N THR A 87 10.38 3.31 9.47
CA THR A 87 11.50 2.76 10.26
C THR A 87 11.19 2.49 11.73
N HIS A 88 10.01 2.88 12.21
CA HIS A 88 9.70 2.77 13.64
C HIS A 88 9.37 1.33 14.08
N PHE A 89 8.73 0.53 13.21
CA PHE A 89 8.49 -0.90 13.45
C PHE A 89 8.99 -1.73 12.25
N SER A 90 9.37 -2.98 12.52
CA SER A 90 9.62 -3.94 11.44
C SER A 90 8.33 -4.32 10.73
N THR A 91 8.42 -4.71 9.45
CA THR A 91 7.26 -5.14 8.65
C THR A 91 6.47 -6.26 9.34
N GLY A 92 7.16 -7.23 9.96
CA GLY A 92 6.52 -8.32 10.69
C GLY A 92 5.72 -7.82 11.89
N TRP A 93 6.26 -6.85 12.65
CA TRP A 93 5.54 -6.27 13.79
C TRP A 93 4.38 -5.38 13.36
N GLY A 94 4.52 -4.64 12.25
CA GLY A 94 3.41 -3.91 11.63
C GLY A 94 2.23 -4.83 11.28
N GLY A 95 2.53 -6.04 10.77
CA GLY A 95 1.53 -7.07 10.53
C GLY A 95 0.81 -7.53 11.81
N VAL A 96 1.54 -7.70 12.91
CA VAL A 96 0.95 -8.03 14.23
C VAL A 96 0.01 -6.93 14.70
N LEU A 97 0.45 -5.66 14.63
CA LEU A 97 -0.36 -4.51 15.04
C LEU A 97 -1.66 -4.42 14.21
N MET A 98 -1.56 -4.44 12.88
CA MET A 98 -2.73 -4.37 12.00
C MET A 98 -3.66 -5.58 12.19
N GLY A 99 -3.09 -6.78 12.27
CA GLY A 99 -3.87 -8.00 12.50
C GLY A 99 -4.61 -7.97 13.84
N SER A 100 -3.96 -7.50 14.91
CA SER A 100 -4.58 -7.37 16.23
C SER A 100 -5.73 -6.36 16.23
N PHE A 101 -5.58 -5.24 15.52
CA PHE A 101 -6.64 -4.25 15.36
C PHE A 101 -7.86 -4.84 14.65
N ILE A 102 -7.65 -5.45 13.48
CA ILE A 102 -8.73 -6.07 12.69
C ILE A 102 -9.41 -7.18 13.50
N ALA A 103 -8.64 -8.04 14.16
CA ALA A 103 -9.17 -9.12 14.99
C ALA A 103 -10.01 -8.59 16.15
N THR A 104 -9.55 -7.52 16.81
CA THR A 104 -10.26 -6.94 17.96
C THR A 104 -11.58 -6.29 17.54
N VAL A 105 -11.56 -5.48 16.46
CA VAL A 105 -12.77 -4.85 15.93
C VAL A 105 -13.75 -5.91 15.40
N GLY A 106 -13.25 -6.90 14.65
CA GLY A 106 -14.05 -8.00 14.14
C GLY A 106 -14.69 -8.84 15.25
N ALA A 107 -13.93 -9.15 16.30
CA ALA A 107 -14.43 -9.86 17.47
C ALA A 107 -15.52 -9.05 18.19
N LEU A 108 -15.31 -7.75 18.40
CA LEU A 108 -16.32 -6.88 18.99
C LEU A 108 -17.62 -6.88 18.16
N CYS A 109 -17.52 -6.69 16.84
CA CYS A 109 -18.67 -6.74 15.95
C CYS A 109 -19.40 -8.08 16.03
N GLY A 110 -18.66 -9.19 16.04
CA GLY A 110 -19.23 -10.54 16.17
C GLY A 110 -19.94 -10.74 17.51
N ILE A 111 -19.35 -10.28 18.61
CA ILE A 111 -19.98 -10.35 19.94
C ILE A 111 -21.26 -9.52 19.95
N VAL A 112 -21.20 -8.26 19.51
CA VAL A 112 -22.38 -7.38 19.45
C VAL A 112 -23.47 -8.03 18.61
N TYR A 113 -23.16 -8.57 17.43
CA TYR A 113 -24.14 -9.23 16.58
C TYR A 113 -24.87 -10.39 17.27
N ASN A 114 -24.18 -11.19 18.10
CA ASN A 114 -24.79 -12.31 18.82
C ASN A 114 -25.71 -11.87 19.97
N TYR A 115 -25.42 -10.73 20.60
CA TYR A 115 -26.18 -10.23 21.75
C TYR A 115 -27.17 -9.12 21.41
N TYR A 116 -27.12 -8.58 20.20
CA TYR A 116 -28.01 -7.51 19.79
C TYR A 116 -29.43 -8.06 19.63
N PRO A 117 -30.43 -7.49 20.33
CA PRO A 117 -31.79 -7.99 20.23
C PRO A 117 -32.38 -7.71 18.85
N ASP A 118 -33.25 -8.61 18.40
CA ASP A 118 -34.03 -8.39 17.19
C ASP A 118 -34.90 -7.13 17.32
N ARG A 119 -35.15 -6.48 16.17
CA ARG A 119 -36.02 -5.31 16.12
C ARG A 119 -37.42 -5.67 16.64
N ALA A 120 -37.95 -4.84 17.55
CA ALA A 120 -39.31 -4.98 18.10
C ALA A 120 -40.40 -4.51 17.11
N SER A 121 -40.23 -4.78 15.81
CA SER A 121 -41.13 -4.37 14.75
C SER A 121 -41.25 -5.46 13.71
N VAL A 122 -42.48 -5.76 13.29
CA VAL A 122 -42.71 -6.63 12.13
C VAL A 122 -42.13 -6.00 10.85
N PRO A 123 -41.53 -6.78 9.93
CA PRO A 123 -41.15 -6.29 8.62
C PRO A 123 -42.36 -5.68 7.90
N ARG A 124 -42.17 -4.57 7.19
CA ARG A 124 -43.23 -4.00 6.35
C ARG A 124 -43.56 -4.95 5.20
N THR A 125 -44.82 -5.30 5.07
CA THR A 125 -45.35 -6.10 3.96
C THR A 125 -46.08 -5.22 2.95
N TYR A 126 -46.10 -5.65 1.70
CA TYR A 126 -46.81 -5.00 0.60
C TYR A 126 -47.76 -5.98 -0.09
N PRO A 127 -48.98 -5.54 -0.47
CA PRO A 127 -49.90 -6.38 -1.23
C PRO A 127 -49.25 -6.93 -2.50
N GLY A 128 -49.35 -8.23 -2.73
CA GLY A 128 -48.79 -8.91 -3.91
C GLY A 128 -47.27 -8.81 -4.10
N GLY A 129 -46.54 -8.27 -3.11
CA GLY A 129 -45.09 -8.09 -3.18
C GLY A 129 -44.62 -7.01 -4.17
N LEU A 130 -45.49 -6.07 -4.54
CA LEU A 130 -45.21 -5.01 -5.53
C LEU A 130 -44.69 -5.55 -6.87
N GLU A 131 -45.22 -6.70 -7.32
CA GLU A 131 -44.77 -7.35 -8.55
C GLU A 131 -44.81 -6.41 -9.76
N ALA A 132 -45.93 -5.72 -9.97
CA ALA A 132 -46.10 -4.85 -11.13
C ALA A 132 -45.14 -3.66 -11.10
N GLU A 133 -44.91 -3.10 -9.92
CA GLU A 133 -44.07 -1.93 -9.69
C GLU A 133 -42.57 -2.26 -9.71
N LEU A 134 -42.19 -3.50 -9.36
CA LEU A 134 -40.79 -3.95 -9.31
C LEU A 134 -40.29 -4.59 -10.62
N GLY A 135 -41.09 -4.65 -11.67
CA GLY A 135 -40.66 -5.11 -12.99
C GLY A 135 -41.26 -6.45 -13.44
N GLY A 136 -42.31 -6.92 -12.76
CA GLY A 136 -43.11 -8.06 -13.18
C GLY A 136 -42.67 -9.41 -12.61
N PRO A 137 -43.18 -10.52 -13.17
CA PRO A 137 -43.09 -11.85 -12.57
C PRO A 137 -41.67 -12.38 -12.33
N GLU A 138 -40.70 -11.95 -13.15
CA GLU A 138 -39.30 -12.37 -13.04
C GLU A 138 -38.45 -11.47 -12.13
N ALA A 139 -39.01 -10.36 -11.66
CA ALA A 139 -38.30 -9.45 -10.77
C ALA A 139 -38.39 -9.91 -9.30
N PRO A 140 -37.34 -9.66 -8.48
CA PRO A 140 -37.40 -9.90 -7.05
C PRO A 140 -38.53 -9.10 -6.40
N ARG A 141 -39.45 -9.80 -5.73
CA ARG A 141 -40.61 -9.18 -5.07
C ARG A 141 -40.26 -8.65 -3.68
N ALA A 142 -40.98 -7.62 -3.25
CA ALA A 142 -40.95 -7.17 -1.87
C ALA A 142 -41.64 -8.17 -0.92
N ALA A 143 -41.35 -8.07 0.37
CA ALA A 143 -42.04 -8.86 1.40
C ALA A 143 -43.56 -8.63 1.32
N MET A 144 -44.33 -9.72 1.36
CA MET A 144 -45.80 -9.71 1.28
C MET A 144 -46.43 -10.45 2.46
N THR A 145 -47.74 -10.31 2.63
CA THR A 145 -48.43 -11.05 3.70
C THR A 145 -48.51 -12.54 3.38
N GLU A 146 -48.70 -13.37 4.41
CA GLU A 146 -48.80 -14.82 4.21
C GLU A 146 -50.03 -15.20 3.38
N ALA A 147 -51.12 -14.43 3.49
CA ALA A 147 -52.31 -14.61 2.66
C ALA A 147 -52.03 -14.35 1.18
N ASP A 148 -51.36 -13.24 0.85
CA ASP A 148 -50.98 -12.92 -0.53
C ASP A 148 -50.03 -13.97 -1.12
N MET A 149 -49.09 -14.46 -0.30
CA MET A 149 -48.15 -15.50 -0.71
C MET A 149 -48.88 -16.82 -1.01
N ARG A 150 -49.85 -17.20 -0.18
CA ARG A 150 -50.67 -18.40 -0.39
C ARG A 150 -51.54 -18.26 -1.63
N ALA A 151 -52.16 -17.10 -1.86
CA ALA A 151 -52.96 -16.85 -3.06
C ALA A 151 -52.14 -17.07 -4.35
N ILE A 152 -50.87 -16.62 -4.37
CA ILE A 152 -49.97 -16.84 -5.51
C ILE A 152 -49.63 -18.33 -5.68
N ILE A 153 -49.35 -19.04 -4.59
CA ILE A 153 -48.98 -20.48 -4.62
C ILE A 153 -50.16 -21.35 -5.04
N GLU A 154 -51.34 -21.06 -4.51
CA GLU A 154 -52.56 -21.83 -4.76
C GLU A 154 -53.20 -21.50 -6.12
N GLY A 155 -52.68 -20.47 -6.82
CA GLY A 155 -53.08 -20.13 -8.18
C GLY A 155 -54.47 -19.50 -8.29
N ASP A 156 -55.02 -19.02 -7.17
CA ASP A 156 -56.29 -18.31 -7.13
C ASP A 156 -56.06 -16.89 -7.68
N LYS A 157 -56.36 -16.71 -8.96
CA LYS A 157 -56.24 -15.43 -9.67
C LYS A 157 -57.50 -14.59 -9.51
#